data_AF-A0A351HU13-F1
#
_entry.id   AF-A0A351HU13-F1
#
_cell.length_a   1.000
_cell.length_b   1.000
_cell.length_c   1.000
_cell.angle_alpha   90.00
_cell.angle_beta   90.00
_cell.angle_gamma   90.00
#
_symmetry.space_group_name_H-M   'P 1'
#
loop_
_entity.id
_entity.type
_entity.pdbx_description
1 polymer ?
#
loop_
_entity_poly.entity_id
_entity_poly.type
_entity_poly.pdbx_seq_one_letter_code
_entity_poly.pdbx_strand_id
1 'polypeptide(L)'
;MFNQYFGNYLLEKKLIKPEELKMVLAEQKSVKVKLGILAIDAGYMKAGQVDKIHQLQTAKDKKFGELAIEAGYLSENQLTELLNAQKKSNSLLGQVLIEKGLFSLEQYETVLSQYQADSQLSSDELKALENNDVTQIAEIFLKNLADDPDRIPRQYVELFLRNIVRFIDDEIRMETAAMVDSYRFDYLVTQGTVGDYSFFSGFAASEAVLAQFAAIYAEEQINEMDELAIDALGEFMNCHNGLFLSQLAHKGIELDLLLTEVKAGGTVNPVGALYVISCYLSFGRIDFLYADANPGFSKN
;
A
#
# COMPACT_ATOMS: atom_id res chain seq x y z
N MET A 1 1.06 2.39 -4.54
CA MET A 1 0.14 1.32 -4.08
C MET A 1 -0.49 0.48 -5.19
N PHE A 2 -1.05 1.07 -6.25
CA PHE A 2 -1.74 0.31 -7.32
C PHE A 2 -0.98 -0.95 -7.80
N ASN A 3 0.34 -0.84 -7.96
CA ASN A 3 1.20 -1.92 -8.45
C ASN A 3 1.13 -3.18 -7.57
N GLN A 4 1.09 -3.05 -6.24
CA GLN A 4 0.94 -4.22 -5.36
C GLN A 4 -0.43 -4.87 -5.49
N TYR A 5 -1.50 -4.09 -5.55
CA TYR A 5 -2.86 -4.62 -5.64
C TYR A 5 -3.07 -5.34 -6.97
N PHE A 6 -2.71 -4.68 -8.07
CA PHE A 6 -2.82 -5.27 -9.39
C PHE A 6 -1.88 -6.48 -9.52
N GLY A 7 -0.64 -6.41 -9.01
CA GLY A 7 0.28 -7.56 -8.96
C GLY A 7 -0.27 -8.76 -8.20
N ASN A 8 -0.89 -8.53 -7.03
CA ASN A 8 -1.52 -9.59 -6.25
C ASN A 8 -2.73 -10.21 -6.99
N TYR A 9 -3.55 -9.39 -7.65
CA TYR A 9 -4.63 -9.89 -8.49
C TYR A 9 -4.13 -10.84 -9.60
N LEU A 10 -3.02 -10.47 -10.25
CA LEU A 10 -2.39 -11.33 -11.27
C LEU A 10 -1.95 -12.69 -10.69
N LEU A 11 -1.46 -12.72 -9.44
CA LEU A 11 -1.11 -13.97 -8.75
C LEU A 11 -2.33 -14.80 -8.39
N GLU A 12 -3.38 -14.18 -7.84
CA GLU A 12 -4.62 -14.85 -7.46
C GLU A 12 -5.31 -15.51 -8.65
N LYS A 13 -5.31 -14.82 -9.80
CA LYS A 13 -5.81 -15.35 -11.08
C LYS A 13 -4.82 -16.31 -11.77
N LYS A 14 -3.64 -16.53 -11.19
CA LYS A 14 -2.56 -17.38 -11.72
C LYS A 14 -2.09 -16.96 -13.13
N LEU A 15 -2.16 -15.66 -13.41
CA LEU A 15 -1.70 -15.08 -14.68
C LEU A 15 -0.18 -14.88 -14.70
N ILE A 16 0.43 -14.74 -13.53
CA ILE A 16 1.89 -14.72 -13.33
C ILE A 16 2.27 -15.60 -12.14
N LYS A 17 3.55 -15.95 -12.04
CA LYS A 17 4.13 -16.66 -10.89
C LYS A 17 4.68 -15.69 -9.84
N PRO A 18 4.81 -16.11 -8.57
CA PRO A 18 5.41 -15.29 -7.51
C PRO A 18 6.80 -14.74 -7.88
N GLU A 19 7.64 -15.58 -8.48
CA GLU A 19 8.99 -15.17 -8.93
C GLU A 19 8.95 -14.12 -10.05
N GLU A 20 7.97 -14.22 -10.94
CA GLU A 20 7.77 -13.26 -12.03
C GLU A 20 7.30 -11.92 -11.46
N LEU A 21 6.35 -11.91 -10.52
CA LEU A 21 5.93 -10.67 -9.86
C LEU A 21 7.10 -10.02 -9.11
N LYS A 22 7.89 -10.78 -8.36
CA LYS A 22 9.03 -10.26 -7.60
C LYS A 22 10.06 -9.59 -8.52
N MET A 23 10.38 -10.21 -9.65
CA MET A 23 11.25 -9.64 -10.68
C MET A 23 10.67 -8.34 -11.25
N VAL A 24 9.38 -8.33 -11.59
CA VAL A 24 8.71 -7.17 -12.20
C VAL A 24 8.69 -5.99 -11.21
N LEU A 25 8.37 -6.21 -9.94
CA LEU A 25 8.40 -5.19 -8.88
C LEU A 25 9.82 -4.64 -8.63
N ALA A 26 10.85 -5.50 -8.69
CA ALA A 26 12.23 -5.06 -8.50
C ALA A 26 12.74 -4.13 -9.61
N GLU A 27 12.28 -4.31 -10.85
CA GLU A 27 12.71 -3.52 -12.01
C GLU A 27 11.91 -2.21 -12.20
N GLN A 28 10.85 -1.99 -11.42
CA GLN A 28 10.05 -0.77 -11.48
C GLN A 28 10.86 0.50 -11.19
N LYS A 29 11.94 0.44 -10.41
CA LYS A 29 12.66 1.66 -10.02
C LYS A 29 13.54 2.30 -11.12
N SER A 30 13.69 1.68 -12.30
CA SER A 30 14.74 2.06 -13.26
C SER A 30 14.27 2.44 -14.68
N VAL A 31 12.97 2.48 -14.98
CA VAL A 31 12.48 2.63 -16.36
C VAL A 31 11.55 3.83 -16.55
N LYS A 32 11.83 4.64 -17.58
CA LYS A 32 10.93 5.71 -18.01
C LYS A 32 9.68 5.13 -18.66
N VAL A 33 8.51 5.55 -18.16
CA VAL A 33 7.24 5.02 -18.63
C VAL A 33 6.95 5.38 -20.10
N LYS A 34 6.48 4.44 -20.91
CA LYS A 34 6.07 4.65 -22.31
C LYS A 34 4.66 5.24 -22.38
N LEU A 35 4.51 6.29 -23.19
CA LEU A 35 3.25 7.05 -23.28
C LEU A 35 2.06 6.20 -23.78
N GLY A 36 2.29 5.24 -24.67
CA GLY A 36 1.23 4.34 -25.15
C GLY A 36 0.66 3.44 -24.06
N ILE A 37 1.49 3.02 -23.09
CA ILE A 37 1.05 2.18 -21.97
C ILE A 37 0.25 3.03 -20.97
N LEU A 38 0.73 4.24 -20.66
CA LEU A 38 -0.04 5.22 -19.88
C LEU A 38 -1.41 5.52 -20.49
N ALA A 39 -1.49 5.57 -21.82
CA ALA A 39 -2.76 5.81 -22.52
C ALA A 39 -3.74 4.64 -22.39
N ILE A 40 -3.25 3.40 -22.27
CA ILE A 40 -4.07 2.22 -21.96
C ILE A 40 -4.51 2.25 -20.51
N ASP A 41 -3.60 2.54 -19.58
CA ASP A 41 -3.89 2.62 -18.15
C ASP A 41 -4.96 3.67 -17.83
N ALA A 42 -4.86 4.84 -18.45
CA ALA A 42 -5.85 5.90 -18.35
C ALA A 42 -7.18 5.61 -19.10
N GLY A 43 -7.27 4.50 -19.84
CA GLY A 43 -8.43 4.16 -20.65
C GLY A 43 -8.64 5.06 -21.88
N TYR A 44 -7.64 5.86 -22.27
CA TYR A 44 -7.72 6.78 -23.40
C TYR A 44 -7.48 6.07 -24.75
N MET A 45 -6.71 4.99 -24.75
CA MET A 45 -6.40 4.23 -25.96
C MET A 45 -6.47 2.72 -25.70
N LYS A 46 -6.87 1.97 -26.73
CA LYS A 46 -6.79 0.50 -26.77
C LYS A 46 -5.43 0.03 -27.30
N ALA A 47 -5.05 -1.20 -26.99
CA ALA A 47 -3.81 -1.83 -27.47
C ALA A 47 -3.66 -1.73 -28.99
N GLY A 48 -4.71 -2.09 -29.74
CA GLY A 48 -4.70 -1.99 -31.21
C GLY A 48 -4.59 -0.57 -31.76
N GLN A 49 -4.93 0.47 -30.98
CA GLN A 49 -4.70 1.87 -31.36
C GLN A 49 -3.25 2.27 -31.09
N VAL A 50 -2.67 1.83 -29.96
CA VAL A 50 -1.25 2.03 -29.64
C VAL A 50 -0.36 1.39 -30.70
N ASP A 51 -0.66 0.17 -31.11
CA ASP A 51 0.09 -0.53 -32.16
C ASP A 51 0.03 0.19 -33.51
N LYS A 52 -1.14 0.74 -33.88
CA LYS A 52 -1.27 1.57 -35.09
C LYS A 52 -0.40 2.81 -35.01
N ILE A 53 -0.31 3.47 -33.86
CA ILE A 53 0.57 4.64 -33.70
C ILE A 53 2.06 4.23 -33.75
N HIS A 54 2.45 3.10 -33.16
CA HIS A 54 3.82 2.60 -33.30
C HIS A 54 4.19 2.28 -34.75
N GLN A 55 3.28 1.67 -35.51
CA GLN A 55 3.47 1.45 -36.95
C GLN A 55 3.62 2.78 -37.71
N LEU A 56 2.78 3.77 -37.40
CA LEU A 56 2.88 5.11 -38.00
C LEU A 56 4.19 5.83 -37.64
N GLN A 57 4.71 5.68 -36.41
CA GLN A 57 6.02 6.20 -36.01
C GLN A 57 7.18 5.58 -36.81
N THR A 58 7.01 4.34 -37.26
CA THR A 58 8.03 3.67 -38.08
C THR A 58 8.07 4.24 -39.50
N ALA A 59 6.96 4.80 -39.98
CA ALA A 59 6.81 5.40 -41.30
C ALA A 59 6.91 6.93 -41.32
N LYS A 60 6.73 7.60 -40.19
CA LYS A 60 6.72 9.06 -40.04
C LYS A 60 7.59 9.48 -38.86
N ASP A 61 8.50 10.43 -39.11
CA ASP A 61 9.35 11.02 -38.08
C ASP A 61 8.57 12.03 -37.22
N LYS A 62 7.66 11.52 -36.38
CA LYS A 62 6.83 12.29 -35.45
C LYS A 62 6.74 11.60 -34.09
N LYS A 63 6.47 12.39 -33.04
CA LYS A 63 6.31 11.86 -31.68
C LYS A 63 4.98 11.12 -31.54
N PHE A 64 4.95 10.12 -30.65
CA PHE A 64 3.77 9.29 -30.40
C PHE A 64 2.52 10.13 -30.10
N GLY A 65 2.64 11.11 -29.20
CA GLY A 65 1.51 11.96 -28.80
C GLY A 65 0.92 12.80 -29.95
N GLU A 66 1.78 13.33 -30.82
CA GLU A 66 1.35 14.12 -31.99
C GLU A 66 0.59 13.23 -32.98
N LEU A 67 1.11 12.03 -33.27
CA LEU A 67 0.45 11.07 -34.14
C LEU A 67 -0.88 10.56 -33.57
N ALA A 68 -0.95 10.39 -32.25
CA ALA A 68 -2.18 9.98 -31.57
C ALA A 68 -3.27 11.07 -31.64
N ILE A 69 -2.90 12.35 -31.58
CA ILE A 69 -3.82 13.47 -31.81
C ILE A 69 -4.26 13.51 -33.29
N GLU A 70 -3.32 13.41 -34.23
CA GLU A 70 -3.62 13.39 -35.66
C GLU A 70 -4.54 12.24 -36.07
N ALA A 71 -4.38 11.07 -35.44
CA ALA A 71 -5.24 9.91 -35.64
C ALA A 71 -6.60 10.00 -34.93
N GLY A 72 -6.83 11.06 -34.13
CA GLY A 72 -8.06 11.26 -33.36
C GLY A 72 -8.21 10.34 -32.15
N TYR A 73 -7.13 9.71 -31.68
CA TYR A 73 -7.14 8.83 -30.52
C TYR A 73 -6.94 9.59 -29.20
N LEU A 74 -6.25 10.72 -29.23
CA LEU A 74 -6.06 11.60 -28.07
C LEU A 74 -6.47 13.04 -28.40
N SER A 75 -6.93 13.76 -27.38
CA SER A 75 -7.01 15.22 -27.39
C SER A 75 -5.73 15.85 -26.82
N GLU A 76 -5.50 17.14 -27.08
CA GLU A 76 -4.37 17.89 -26.49
C GLU A 76 -4.40 17.88 -24.95
N ASN A 77 -5.59 17.95 -24.36
CA ASN A 77 -5.77 17.88 -22.91
C ASN A 77 -5.36 16.51 -22.36
N GLN A 78 -5.84 15.42 -22.98
CA GLN A 78 -5.46 14.05 -22.59
C GLN A 78 -3.96 13.82 -22.75
N LEU A 79 -3.36 14.33 -23.83
CA LEU A 79 -1.90 14.23 -24.02
C LEU A 79 -1.14 14.97 -22.91
N THR A 80 -1.60 16.15 -22.52
CA THR A 80 -1.00 16.94 -21.45
C THR A 80 -1.08 16.22 -20.10
N GLU A 81 -2.23 15.61 -19.79
CA GLU A 81 -2.41 14.78 -18.61
C GLU A 81 -1.44 13.58 -18.60
N LEU A 82 -1.36 12.83 -19.70
CA LEU A 82 -0.45 11.69 -19.83
C LEU A 82 1.02 12.11 -19.67
N LEU A 83 1.43 13.25 -20.21
CA LEU A 83 2.78 13.78 -20.06
C LEU A 83 3.09 14.21 -18.62
N ASN A 84 2.11 14.74 -17.90
CA ASN A 84 2.25 15.07 -16.48
C ASN A 84 2.31 13.80 -15.61
N ALA A 85 1.49 12.80 -15.91
CA ALA A 85 1.54 11.49 -15.26
C ALA A 85 2.89 10.80 -15.50
N GLN A 86 3.41 10.84 -16.73
CA GLN A 86 4.73 10.29 -17.09
C GLN A 86 5.89 10.90 -16.30
N LYS A 87 5.77 12.16 -15.85
CA LYS A 87 6.80 12.84 -15.02
C LYS A 87 6.72 12.46 -13.55
N LYS A 88 5.54 12.06 -13.07
CA LYS A 88 5.28 11.69 -11.67
C LYS A 88 5.43 10.19 -11.42
N SER A 89 5.18 9.38 -12.44
CA SER A 89 5.17 7.92 -12.34
C SER A 89 6.58 7.35 -12.50
N ASN A 90 7.07 6.73 -11.42
CA ASN A 90 8.19 5.80 -11.50
C ASN A 90 7.63 4.41 -11.81
N SER A 91 7.62 4.07 -13.10
CA SER A 91 7.32 2.77 -13.70
C SER A 91 5.99 2.09 -13.34
N LEU A 92 5.20 1.82 -14.37
CA LEU A 92 3.97 1.04 -14.26
C LEU A 92 4.30 -0.45 -14.33
N LEU A 93 3.71 -1.25 -13.42
CA LEU A 93 3.77 -2.71 -13.46
C LEU A 93 3.48 -3.23 -14.87
N GLY A 94 2.48 -2.65 -15.56
CA GLY A 94 2.11 -3.00 -16.92
C GLY A 94 3.22 -2.91 -17.95
N GLN A 95 4.07 -1.89 -17.87
CA GLN A 95 5.17 -1.76 -18.82
C GLN A 95 6.20 -2.87 -18.65
N VAL A 96 6.60 -3.13 -17.41
CA VAL A 96 7.60 -4.16 -17.13
C VAL A 96 7.06 -5.54 -17.51
N LEU A 97 5.78 -5.80 -17.24
CA LEU A 97 5.07 -7.01 -17.67
C LEU A 97 5.14 -7.20 -19.20
N ILE A 98 4.93 -6.14 -19.98
CA ILE A 98 4.99 -6.20 -21.45
C ILE A 98 6.43 -6.34 -21.95
N GLU A 99 7.37 -5.57 -21.40
CA GLU A 99 8.78 -5.59 -21.82
C GLU A 99 9.47 -6.93 -21.53
N LYS A 100 9.04 -7.62 -20.46
CA LYS A 100 9.48 -8.98 -20.15
C LYS A 100 8.80 -10.06 -20.99
N GLY A 101 7.84 -9.69 -21.83
CA GLY A 101 7.09 -10.63 -22.66
C GLY A 101 6.14 -11.51 -21.85
N LEU A 102 5.80 -11.13 -20.61
CA LEU A 102 4.80 -11.83 -19.80
C LEU A 102 3.39 -11.57 -20.33
N PHE A 103 3.17 -10.39 -20.89
CA PHE A 103 1.92 -10.00 -21.54
C PHE A 103 2.17 -9.30 -22.87
N SER A 104 1.29 -9.51 -23.84
CA SER A 104 1.12 -8.59 -24.96
C SER A 104 0.33 -7.35 -24.53
N LEU A 105 0.36 -6.28 -25.33
CA LEU A 105 -0.47 -5.09 -25.09
C LEU A 105 -1.97 -5.44 -24.98
N GLU A 106 -2.46 -6.33 -25.85
CA GLU A 106 -3.87 -6.78 -25.85
C GLU A 106 -4.23 -7.60 -24.60
N GLN A 107 -3.33 -8.51 -24.19
CA GLN A 107 -3.53 -9.28 -22.97
C GLN A 107 -3.53 -8.37 -21.74
N TYR A 108 -2.61 -7.40 -21.71
CA TYR A 108 -2.54 -6.41 -20.64
C TYR A 108 -3.83 -5.58 -20.55
N GLU A 109 -4.31 -5.01 -21.66
CA GLU A 109 -5.58 -4.25 -21.70
C GLU A 109 -6.75 -5.11 -21.18
N THR A 110 -6.82 -6.36 -21.62
CA THR A 110 -7.88 -7.30 -21.23
C THR A 110 -7.86 -7.56 -19.73
N VAL A 111 -6.68 -7.84 -19.17
CA VAL A 111 -6.52 -8.17 -17.75
C VAL A 111 -6.71 -6.95 -16.86
N LEU A 112 -6.26 -5.77 -17.30
CA LEU A 112 -6.53 -4.51 -16.60
C LEU A 112 -8.03 -4.24 -16.53
N SER A 113 -8.75 -4.42 -17.65
CA SER A 113 -10.21 -4.27 -17.68
C SER A 113 -10.92 -5.28 -16.77
N GLN A 114 -10.42 -6.52 -16.70
CA GLN A 114 -10.95 -7.55 -15.79
C GLN A 114 -10.70 -7.19 -14.33
N TYR A 115 -9.52 -6.68 -13.99
CA TYR A 115 -9.23 -6.21 -12.64
C TYR A 115 -10.19 -5.08 -12.22
N GLN A 116 -10.41 -4.10 -13.10
CA GLN A 116 -11.36 -3.02 -12.84
C GLN A 116 -12.79 -3.54 -12.62
N ALA A 117 -13.22 -4.55 -13.37
CA ALA A 117 -14.54 -5.18 -13.19
C ALA A 117 -14.63 -6.05 -11.92
N ASP A 118 -13.57 -6.78 -11.57
CA ASP A 118 -13.54 -7.74 -10.46
C ASP A 118 -13.31 -7.07 -9.11
N SER A 119 -12.55 -5.97 -9.07
CA SER A 119 -12.05 -5.34 -7.84
C SER A 119 -13.15 -4.74 -6.95
N GLN A 120 -14.41 -4.67 -7.40
CA GLN A 120 -15.51 -3.95 -6.73
C GLN A 120 -15.20 -2.48 -6.41
N LEU A 121 -14.10 -1.94 -6.95
CA LEU A 121 -13.67 -0.57 -6.76
C LEU A 121 -14.35 0.32 -7.82
N SER A 122 -14.80 1.49 -7.41
CA SER A 122 -15.24 2.53 -8.33
C SER A 122 -14.03 3.09 -9.11
N SER A 123 -14.31 3.82 -10.20
CA SER A 123 -13.27 4.52 -10.97
C SER A 123 -12.47 5.51 -10.12
N ASP A 124 -13.09 6.10 -9.10
CA ASP A 124 -12.43 7.08 -8.23
C ASP A 124 -11.53 6.38 -7.20
N GLU A 125 -11.93 5.19 -6.74
CA GLU A 125 -11.13 4.36 -5.84
C GLU A 125 -9.87 3.79 -6.52
N LEU A 126 -9.98 3.41 -7.79
CA LEU A 126 -8.81 3.03 -8.60
C LEU A 126 -7.85 4.20 -8.78
N LYS A 127 -8.37 5.40 -9.07
CA LYS A 127 -7.56 6.62 -9.14
C LYS A 127 -6.93 6.98 -7.79
N ALA A 128 -7.59 6.68 -6.68
CA ALA A 128 -7.01 6.88 -5.35
C ALA A 128 -5.77 5.99 -5.14
N LEU A 129 -5.84 4.72 -5.55
CA LEU A 129 -4.70 3.79 -5.51
C LEU A 129 -3.55 4.21 -6.43
N GLU A 130 -3.85 4.81 -7.58
CA GLU A 130 -2.85 5.34 -8.52
C GLU A 130 -2.17 6.60 -8.00
N ASN A 131 -2.93 7.47 -7.32
CA ASN A 131 -2.42 8.75 -6.78
C ASN A 131 -1.88 8.65 -5.34
N ASN A 132 -1.89 7.45 -4.74
CA ASN A 132 -1.58 7.21 -3.33
C ASN A 132 -2.38 8.15 -2.39
N ASP A 133 -3.67 8.40 -2.69
CA ASP A 133 -4.55 9.18 -1.82
C ASP A 133 -4.93 8.36 -0.58
N VAL A 134 -4.11 8.48 0.46
CA VAL A 134 -4.23 7.74 1.72
C VAL A 134 -5.64 7.79 2.32
N THR A 135 -6.34 8.92 2.22
CA THR A 135 -7.66 9.09 2.84
C THR A 135 -8.69 8.18 2.14
N GLN A 136 -8.74 8.25 0.82
CA GLN A 136 -9.64 7.40 0.02
C GLN A 136 -9.23 5.92 0.07
N ILE A 137 -7.93 5.65 0.17
CA ILE A 137 -7.41 4.28 0.34
C ILE A 137 -7.87 3.72 1.68
N ALA A 138 -7.72 4.47 2.77
CA ALA A 138 -8.24 4.06 4.06
C ALA A 138 -9.77 3.86 4.00
N GLU A 139 -10.52 4.70 3.32
CA GLU A 139 -11.95 4.49 3.09
C GLU A 139 -12.23 3.12 2.43
N ILE A 140 -11.52 2.76 1.36
CA ILE A 140 -11.67 1.47 0.67
C ILE A 140 -11.50 0.27 1.63
N PHE A 141 -10.46 0.27 2.45
CA PHE A 141 -10.13 -0.87 3.33
C PHE A 141 -10.90 -0.88 4.65
N LEU A 142 -11.32 0.29 5.11
CA LEU A 142 -12.07 0.46 6.34
C LEU A 142 -13.59 0.42 6.12
N LYS A 143 -14.08 0.21 4.89
CA LYS A 143 -15.53 0.00 4.60
C LYS A 143 -16.20 -1.03 5.52
N ASN A 144 -15.46 -2.06 5.95
CA ASN A 144 -15.99 -3.12 6.81
C ASN A 144 -15.82 -2.83 8.32
N LEU A 145 -15.05 -1.80 8.68
CA LEU A 145 -14.97 -1.32 10.05
C LEU A 145 -16.16 -0.38 10.27
N ALA A 146 -17.27 -1.01 10.68
CA ALA A 146 -18.58 -0.44 11.03
C ALA A 146 -18.76 1.07 10.77
N ASP A 147 -19.72 1.38 9.89
CA ASP A 147 -20.25 2.65 9.29
C ASP A 147 -20.12 4.02 10.00
N ASP A 148 -19.41 4.16 11.12
CA ASP A 148 -19.17 5.42 11.82
C ASP A 148 -17.76 5.98 11.50
N PRO A 149 -17.66 7.06 10.70
CA PRO A 149 -16.40 7.71 10.38
C PRO A 149 -15.65 8.23 11.61
N ASP A 150 -16.38 8.55 12.69
CA ASP A 150 -15.84 9.10 13.93
C ASP A 150 -15.37 8.04 14.91
N ARG A 151 -15.44 6.74 14.56
CA ARG A 151 -14.95 5.69 15.43
C ARG A 151 -13.43 5.76 15.60
N ILE A 152 -12.99 5.76 16.86
CA ILE A 152 -11.58 5.89 17.26
C ILE A 152 -10.64 4.91 16.49
N PRO A 153 -10.96 3.61 16.30
CA PRO A 153 -10.11 2.69 15.55
C PRO A 153 -9.93 3.07 14.07
N ARG A 154 -10.97 3.65 13.43
CA ARG A 154 -10.90 4.07 12.02
C ARG A 154 -9.91 5.21 11.85
N GLN A 155 -10.01 6.23 12.69
CA GLN A 155 -9.08 7.37 12.73
C GLN A 155 -7.64 6.93 13.01
N TYR A 156 -7.48 5.94 13.90
CA TYR A 156 -6.17 5.36 14.19
C TYR A 156 -5.55 4.71 12.95
N VAL A 157 -6.29 3.81 12.28
CA VAL A 157 -5.78 3.11 11.10
C VAL A 157 -5.48 4.08 9.95
N GLU A 158 -6.30 5.12 9.75
CA GLU A 158 -6.03 6.19 8.79
C GLU A 158 -4.70 6.90 9.06
N LEU A 159 -4.44 7.28 10.31
CA LEU A 159 -3.19 7.90 10.72
C LEU A 159 -2.01 6.92 10.56
N PHE A 160 -2.20 5.64 10.87
CA PHE A 160 -1.18 4.62 10.75
C PHE A 160 -0.77 4.44 9.29
N LEU A 161 -1.75 4.26 8.40
CA LEU A 161 -1.53 4.15 6.96
C LEU A 161 -0.79 5.38 6.41
N ARG A 162 -1.20 6.58 6.81
CA ARG A 162 -0.53 7.82 6.40
C ARG A 162 0.93 7.86 6.81
N ASN A 163 1.24 7.43 8.03
CA ASN A 163 2.60 7.40 8.52
C ASN A 163 3.43 6.32 7.82
N ILE A 164 2.86 5.13 7.57
CA ILE A 164 3.52 4.08 6.79
C ILE A 164 3.86 4.58 5.39
N VAL A 165 2.90 5.15 4.66
CA VAL A 165 3.12 5.67 3.29
C VAL A 165 4.17 6.76 3.27
N ARG A 166 4.18 7.62 4.27
CA ARG A 166 5.07 8.78 4.32
C ARG A 166 6.50 8.44 4.72
N PHE A 167 6.67 7.50 5.65
CA PHE A 167 7.95 7.27 6.30
C PHE A 167 8.55 5.91 6.01
N ILE A 168 7.77 4.95 5.52
CA ILE A 168 8.18 3.54 5.41
C ILE A 168 8.05 3.02 3.97
N ASP A 169 6.83 3.03 3.42
CA ASP A 169 6.55 2.41 2.12
C ASP A 169 5.26 2.95 1.47
N ASP A 170 5.39 3.56 0.30
CA ASP A 170 4.29 4.09 -0.51
C ASP A 170 3.64 3.05 -1.44
N GLU A 171 4.18 1.83 -1.45
CA GLU A 171 3.65 0.65 -2.11
C GLU A 171 3.09 -0.36 -1.10
N ILE A 172 2.45 0.09 -0.01
CA ILE A 172 1.74 -0.80 0.92
C ILE A 172 0.42 -1.35 0.30
N ARG A 173 0.14 -2.62 0.57
CA ARG A 173 -1.17 -3.26 0.36
C ARG A 173 -1.75 -3.74 1.70
N MET A 174 -3.05 -3.64 1.89
CA MET A 174 -3.73 -4.10 3.11
C MET A 174 -4.85 -5.09 2.79
N GLU A 175 -5.13 -5.96 3.76
CA GLU A 175 -6.32 -6.81 3.79
C GLU A 175 -7.39 -6.21 4.70
N THR A 176 -8.61 -6.75 4.63
CA THR A 176 -9.68 -6.37 5.56
C THR A 176 -9.36 -6.82 6.98
N ALA A 177 -9.76 -6.02 7.97
CA ALA A 177 -9.61 -6.37 9.37
C ALA A 177 -10.33 -7.70 9.70
N ALA A 178 -9.59 -8.63 10.31
CA ALA A 178 -10.12 -9.90 10.78
C ALA A 178 -10.12 -9.93 12.32
N MET A 179 -11.21 -10.40 12.91
CA MET A 179 -11.28 -10.63 14.36
C MET A 179 -10.65 -11.99 14.69
N VAL A 180 -9.79 -12.03 15.72
CA VAL A 180 -9.08 -13.25 16.14
C VAL A 180 -9.16 -13.46 17.66
N ASP A 181 -9.15 -14.72 18.09
CA ASP A 181 -9.18 -15.10 19.51
C ASP A 181 -7.81 -15.06 20.18
N SER A 182 -6.73 -15.14 19.39
CA SER A 182 -5.34 -14.98 19.84
C SER A 182 -4.44 -14.70 18.63
N TYR A 183 -3.25 -14.15 18.88
CA TYR A 183 -2.29 -13.88 17.82
C TYR A 183 -0.87 -14.21 18.25
N ARG A 184 -0.22 -15.13 17.53
CA ARG A 184 1.18 -15.51 17.75
C ARG A 184 2.11 -14.58 16.97
N PHE A 185 3.17 -14.10 17.61
CA PHE A 185 4.14 -13.20 17.00
C PHE A 185 5.59 -13.67 17.22
N ASP A 186 6.44 -13.38 16.25
CA ASP A 186 7.90 -13.48 16.37
C ASP A 186 8.43 -12.24 17.06
N TYR A 187 8.06 -11.06 16.56
CA TYR A 187 8.25 -9.79 17.25
C TYR A 187 6.97 -8.96 17.20
N LEU A 188 6.73 -8.19 18.26
CA LEU A 188 5.61 -7.28 18.40
C LEU A 188 6.10 -5.96 18.97
N VAL A 189 5.88 -4.87 18.23
CA VAL A 189 6.03 -3.49 18.70
C VAL A 189 4.66 -3.03 19.15
N THR A 190 4.52 -2.63 20.40
CA THR A 190 3.21 -2.31 20.96
C THR A 190 3.27 -1.18 21.97
N GLN A 191 2.17 -0.45 22.06
CA GLN A 191 1.94 0.53 23.10
C GLN A 191 0.43 0.66 23.29
N GLY A 192 -0.02 0.65 24.55
CA GLY A 192 -1.41 0.84 24.90
C GLY A 192 -1.69 2.26 25.38
N THR A 193 -2.98 2.58 25.50
CA THR A 193 -3.47 3.82 26.12
C THR A 193 -4.45 3.51 27.24
N VAL A 194 -4.55 4.45 28.18
CA VAL A 194 -5.50 4.44 29.30
C VAL A 194 -6.12 5.84 29.47
N GLY A 195 -7.26 5.95 30.14
CA GLY A 195 -7.98 7.21 30.33
C GLY A 195 -9.46 7.04 29.98
N ASP A 196 -10.03 8.03 29.30
CA ASP A 196 -11.43 8.01 28.85
C ASP A 196 -11.76 6.81 27.94
N TYR A 197 -10.75 6.27 27.26
CA TYR A 197 -10.85 5.11 26.40
C TYR A 197 -9.55 4.29 26.43
N SER A 198 -9.65 2.99 26.70
CA SER A 198 -8.49 2.11 26.60
C SER A 198 -8.33 1.62 25.17
N PHE A 199 -7.14 1.75 24.61
CA PHE A 199 -6.85 1.29 23.27
C PHE A 199 -5.52 0.56 23.27
N PHE A 200 -5.52 -0.64 22.73
CA PHE A 200 -4.31 -1.39 22.44
C PHE A 200 -3.99 -1.23 20.96
N SER A 201 -2.73 -0.97 20.65
CA SER A 201 -2.23 -1.03 19.29
C SER A 201 -0.84 -1.66 19.23
N GLY A 202 -0.54 -2.25 18.07
CA GLY A 202 0.77 -2.79 17.78
C GLY A 202 0.92 -3.24 16.35
N PHE A 203 2.14 -3.54 15.95
CA PHE A 203 2.41 -4.23 14.70
C PHE A 203 3.44 -5.33 14.93
N ALA A 204 3.22 -6.47 14.28
CA ALA A 204 4.01 -7.66 14.43
C ALA A 204 4.53 -8.14 13.08
N ALA A 205 5.75 -8.66 13.06
CA ALA A 205 6.34 -9.28 11.89
C ALA A 205 7.52 -10.19 12.28
N SER A 206 8.12 -10.84 11.29
CA SER A 206 9.40 -11.52 11.45
C SER A 206 10.52 -10.53 11.72
N GLU A 207 11.59 -11.00 12.36
CA GLU A 207 12.81 -10.22 12.68
C GLU A 207 13.33 -9.41 11.49
N ALA A 208 13.54 -10.05 10.34
CA ALA A 208 14.10 -9.40 9.14
C ALA A 208 13.23 -8.22 8.64
N VAL A 209 11.91 -8.35 8.76
CA VAL A 209 10.97 -7.30 8.32
C VAL A 209 11.00 -6.12 9.28
N LEU A 210 11.03 -6.36 10.59
CA LEU A 210 11.10 -5.28 11.57
C LEU A 210 12.46 -4.58 11.59
N ALA A 211 13.57 -5.31 11.39
CA ALA A 211 14.89 -4.69 11.23
C ALA A 211 14.92 -3.78 9.99
N GLN A 212 14.36 -4.22 8.86
CA GLN A 212 14.27 -3.39 7.66
C GLN A 212 13.34 -2.18 7.84
N PHE A 213 12.23 -2.35 8.57
CA PHE A 213 11.34 -1.24 8.94
C PHE A 213 12.12 -0.20 9.75
N ALA A 214 12.84 -0.64 10.78
CA ALA A 214 13.64 0.23 11.63
C ALA A 214 14.71 0.97 10.82
N ALA A 215 15.43 0.26 9.93
CA ALA A 215 16.44 0.84 9.04
C ALA A 215 15.88 2.00 8.21
N ILE A 216 14.69 1.81 7.64
CA ILE A 216 14.03 2.82 6.81
C ILE A 216 13.62 4.03 7.67
N TYR A 217 12.99 3.78 8.83
CA TYR A 217 12.50 4.85 9.70
C TYR A 217 13.64 5.70 10.29
N ALA A 218 14.72 5.05 10.74
CA ALA A 218 15.88 5.72 11.30
C ALA A 218 16.80 6.34 10.23
N GLU A 219 16.61 6.00 8.96
CA GLU A 219 17.54 6.29 7.87
C GLU A 219 18.97 5.75 8.13
N GLU A 220 19.06 4.64 8.85
CA GLU A 220 20.33 4.00 9.26
C GLU A 220 20.48 2.57 8.72
N GLN A 221 21.71 2.05 8.72
CA GLN A 221 21.97 0.67 8.35
C GLN A 221 21.71 -0.26 9.54
N ILE A 222 20.52 -0.84 9.58
CA ILE A 222 20.11 -1.83 10.58
C ILE A 222 19.89 -3.17 9.87
N ASN A 223 20.65 -4.20 10.28
CA ASN A 223 20.64 -5.52 9.63
C ASN A 223 20.01 -6.62 10.48
N GLU A 224 19.80 -6.37 11.76
CA GLU A 224 19.28 -7.31 12.75
C GLU A 224 18.47 -6.57 13.80
N MET A 225 17.77 -7.31 14.66
CA MET A 225 16.92 -6.73 15.70
C MET A 225 17.74 -6.38 16.95
N ASP A 226 18.66 -5.43 16.79
CA ASP A 226 19.55 -4.91 17.84
C ASP A 226 18.91 -3.74 18.64
N GLU A 227 19.71 -3.12 19.53
CA GLU A 227 19.25 -2.01 20.37
C GLU A 227 18.77 -0.81 19.53
N LEU A 228 19.49 -0.47 18.45
CA LEU A 228 19.08 0.61 17.53
C LEU A 228 17.76 0.28 16.85
N ALA A 229 17.57 -0.97 16.41
CA ALA A 229 16.32 -1.41 15.82
C ALA A 229 15.16 -1.30 16.82
N ILE A 230 15.37 -1.75 18.07
CA ILE A 230 14.35 -1.70 19.12
C ILE A 230 13.96 -0.25 19.42
N ASP A 231 14.95 0.64 19.54
CA ASP A 231 14.74 2.07 19.81
C ASP A 231 13.99 2.74 18.66
N ALA A 232 14.39 2.53 17.41
CA ALA A 232 13.75 3.12 16.24
C ALA A 232 12.28 2.67 16.08
N LEU A 233 12.00 1.38 16.28
CA LEU A 233 10.63 0.86 16.27
C LEU A 233 9.79 1.42 17.43
N GLY A 234 10.39 1.50 18.61
CA GLY A 234 9.76 2.07 19.79
C GLY A 234 9.42 3.55 19.59
N GLU A 235 10.32 4.31 18.98
CA GLU A 235 10.14 5.71 18.62
C GLU A 235 9.05 5.89 17.57
N PHE A 236 9.03 5.08 16.50
CA PHE A 236 7.95 5.12 15.51
C PHE A 236 6.59 4.93 16.18
N MET A 237 6.45 3.91 17.04
CA MET A 237 5.20 3.61 17.72
C MET A 237 4.79 4.74 18.68
N ASN A 238 5.73 5.24 19.48
CA ASN A 238 5.48 6.32 20.41
C ASN A 238 5.11 7.63 19.71
N CYS A 239 5.79 7.97 18.62
CA CYS A 239 5.49 9.15 17.81
C CYS A 239 4.11 9.05 17.16
N HIS A 240 3.79 7.90 16.56
CA HIS A 240 2.49 7.65 15.97
C HIS A 240 1.35 7.78 17.01
N ASN A 241 1.50 7.15 18.17
CA ASN A 241 0.49 7.23 19.23
C ASN A 241 0.40 8.61 19.89
N GLY A 242 1.52 9.34 19.99
CA GLY A 242 1.51 10.73 20.46
C GLY A 242 0.72 11.65 19.53
N LEU A 243 0.86 11.48 18.21
CA LEU A 243 0.05 12.20 17.22
C LEU A 243 -1.43 11.84 17.33
N PHE A 244 -1.74 10.56 17.56
CA PHE A 244 -3.12 10.11 17.76
C PHE A 244 -3.76 10.72 19.00
N LEU A 245 -3.06 10.69 20.15
CA LEU A 245 -3.52 11.32 21.38
C LEU A 245 -3.78 12.81 21.20
N SER A 246 -2.89 13.52 20.51
CA SER A 246 -3.08 14.94 20.22
C SER A 246 -4.36 15.20 19.41
N GLN A 247 -4.70 14.31 18.45
CA GLN A 247 -5.95 14.41 17.68
C GLN A 247 -7.19 14.16 18.55
N LEU A 248 -7.13 13.18 19.45
CA LEU A 248 -8.22 12.87 20.37
C LEU A 248 -8.43 13.97 21.42
N ALA A 249 -7.36 14.58 21.94
CA ALA A 249 -7.44 15.69 22.87
C ALA A 249 -8.17 16.90 22.27
N HIS A 250 -8.00 17.17 20.97
CA HIS A 250 -8.79 18.21 20.27
C HIS A 250 -10.29 17.91 20.19
N LYS A 251 -10.69 16.64 20.32
CA LYS A 251 -12.08 16.19 20.43
C LYS A 251 -12.56 16.08 21.89
N GLY A 252 -11.73 16.48 22.86
CA GLY A 252 -12.05 16.43 24.29
C GLY A 252 -11.92 15.05 24.92
N ILE A 253 -11.19 14.13 24.28
CA ILE A 253 -10.90 12.79 24.82
C ILE A 253 -9.48 12.81 25.38
N GLU A 254 -9.33 12.61 26.68
CA GLU A 254 -8.04 12.62 27.36
C GLU A 254 -7.54 11.20 27.62
N LEU A 255 -6.40 10.87 27.01
CA LEU A 255 -5.73 9.58 27.15
C LEU A 255 -4.26 9.80 27.53
N ASP A 256 -3.71 8.83 28.26
CA ASP A 256 -2.29 8.72 28.55
C ASP A 256 -1.70 7.52 27.81
N LEU A 257 -0.45 7.66 27.37
CA LEU A 257 0.32 6.57 26.78
C LEU A 257 0.91 5.67 27.87
N LEU A 258 0.77 4.36 27.69
CA LEU A 258 1.59 3.40 28.40
C LEU A 258 3.01 3.36 27.79
N LEU A 259 3.91 2.63 28.44
CA LEU A 259 5.25 2.41 27.91
C LEU A 259 5.18 1.65 26.58
N THR A 260 5.97 2.09 25.61
CA THR A 260 6.20 1.30 24.40
C THR A 260 7.04 0.08 24.73
N GLU A 261 6.65 -1.06 24.19
CA GLU A 261 7.35 -2.33 24.37
C GLU A 261 7.62 -2.99 23.03
N VAL A 262 8.83 -3.53 22.86
CA VAL A 262 9.18 -4.44 21.79
C VAL A 262 9.35 -5.83 22.40
N LYS A 263 8.45 -6.75 22.05
CA LYS A 263 8.39 -8.11 22.62
C LYS A 263 8.86 -9.12 21.58
N ALA A 264 9.73 -10.04 21.98
CA ALA A 264 10.16 -11.17 21.16
C ALA A 264 9.46 -12.45 21.61
N GLY A 265 8.87 -13.19 20.67
CA GLY A 265 8.31 -14.52 20.81
C GLY A 265 7.18 -14.63 21.83
N GLY A 266 5.93 -14.66 21.38
CA GLY A 266 4.82 -14.88 22.28
C GLY A 266 3.45 -14.92 21.60
N THR A 267 2.42 -14.85 22.43
CA THR A 267 1.02 -14.81 22.00
C THR A 267 0.29 -13.67 22.70
N VAL A 268 -0.43 -12.88 21.91
CA VAL A 268 -1.42 -11.90 22.38
C VAL A 268 -2.70 -12.63 22.72
N ASN A 269 -3.15 -12.51 23.97
CA ASN A 269 -4.41 -13.05 24.46
C ASN A 269 -5.36 -11.89 24.75
N PRO A 270 -6.35 -11.65 23.89
CA PRO A 270 -7.18 -10.46 23.99
C PRO A 270 -8.17 -10.52 25.14
N VAL A 271 -8.46 -9.35 25.69
CA VAL A 271 -9.60 -9.14 26.59
C VAL A 271 -10.71 -8.52 25.75
N GLY A 272 -11.55 -9.35 25.14
CA GLY A 272 -12.56 -8.93 24.17
C GLY A 272 -12.11 -9.16 22.72
N ALA A 273 -12.50 -8.28 21.81
CA ALA A 273 -12.19 -8.42 20.39
C ALA A 273 -10.79 -7.86 20.06
N LEU A 274 -9.96 -8.69 19.45
CA LEU A 274 -8.71 -8.29 18.81
C LEU A 274 -8.87 -8.37 17.31
N TYR A 275 -8.45 -7.30 16.65
CA TYR A 275 -8.50 -7.18 15.21
C TYR A 275 -7.09 -7.17 14.65
N VAL A 276 -6.92 -7.85 13.51
CA VAL A 276 -5.67 -7.94 12.77
C VAL A 276 -5.91 -7.47 11.34
N ILE A 277 -5.05 -6.58 10.86
CA ILE A 277 -5.00 -6.11 9.48
C ILE A 277 -3.66 -6.57 8.91
N SER A 278 -3.68 -7.50 7.96
CA SER A 278 -2.46 -7.91 7.26
C SER A 278 -2.04 -6.80 6.30
N CYS A 279 -0.81 -6.32 6.44
CA CYS A 279 -0.22 -5.29 5.59
C CYS A 279 1.02 -5.85 4.87
N TYR A 280 1.05 -5.72 3.56
CA TYR A 280 2.14 -6.18 2.69
C TYR A 280 2.92 -4.96 2.23
N LEU A 281 4.15 -4.83 2.74
CA LEU A 281 5.15 -3.85 2.32
C LEU A 281 6.00 -4.47 1.19
N SER A 282 6.73 -3.62 0.48
CA SER A 282 7.69 -4.02 -0.57
C SER A 282 8.81 -4.94 -0.05
N PHE A 283 9.10 -4.91 1.24
CA PHE A 283 10.14 -5.72 1.90
C PHE A 283 9.60 -6.81 2.84
N GLY A 284 8.27 -6.96 2.97
CA GLY A 284 7.70 -8.05 3.76
C GLY A 284 6.31 -7.76 4.32
N ARG A 285 5.76 -8.73 5.04
CA ARG A 285 4.45 -8.63 5.68
C ARG A 285 4.60 -8.16 7.12
N ILE A 286 3.78 -7.17 7.50
CA ILE A 286 3.51 -6.82 8.88
C ILE A 286 2.03 -7.03 9.16
N ASP A 287 1.68 -7.40 10.38
CA ASP A 287 0.30 -7.47 10.82
C ASP A 287 0.07 -6.34 11.81
N PHE A 288 -0.90 -5.46 11.52
CA PHE A 288 -1.32 -4.40 12.43
C PHE A 288 -2.42 -4.94 13.35
N LEU A 289 -2.23 -4.78 14.66
CA LEU A 289 -3.11 -5.28 15.71
C LEU A 289 -3.73 -4.12 16.47
N TYR A 290 -5.02 -4.22 16.78
CA TYR A 290 -5.67 -3.30 17.70
C TYR A 290 -6.84 -3.93 18.46
N ALA A 291 -7.11 -3.42 19.65
CA ALA A 291 -8.21 -3.83 20.50
C ALA A 291 -8.70 -2.67 21.39
N ASP A 292 -9.98 -2.72 21.79
CA ASP A 292 -10.61 -1.74 22.71
C ASP A 292 -10.18 -1.95 24.19
N ALA A 293 -9.23 -2.86 24.44
CA ALA A 293 -8.69 -3.13 25.76
C ALA A 293 -7.27 -3.69 25.66
N ASN A 294 -6.45 -3.40 26.66
CA ASN A 294 -5.09 -3.94 26.76
C ASN A 294 -5.13 -5.48 26.96
N PRO A 295 -4.52 -6.26 26.04
CA PRO A 295 -4.52 -7.71 26.11
C PRO A 295 -3.50 -8.23 27.13
N GLY A 296 -3.66 -9.51 27.49
CA GLY A 296 -2.63 -10.27 28.20
C GLY A 296 -1.61 -10.86 27.23
N PHE A 297 -0.41 -11.17 27.73
CA PHE A 297 0.66 -11.81 26.95
C PHE A 297 1.07 -13.14 27.57
N SER A 298 1.24 -14.15 26.74
CA SER A 298 1.88 -15.42 27.11
C SER A 298 3.23 -15.55 26.40
N LYS A 299 4.26 -15.95 27.14
CA LYS A 299 5.54 -16.35 26.54
C LYS A 299 5.37 -17.73 25.89
N ASN A 300 6.11 -17.95 24.81
CA ASN A 300 6.30 -19.29 24.25
C ASN A 300 7.07 -20.20 25.23
#